data_AF-A0A521HGR2-F1
#
_entry.id   AF-A0A521HGR2-F1
#
_cell.length_a   1.000
_cell.length_b   1.000
_cell.length_c   1.000
_cell.angle_alpha   90.00
_cell.angle_beta   90.00
_cell.angle_gamma   90.00
#
_symmetry.space_group_name_H-M   'P 1'
#
loop_
_entity.id
_entity.type
_entity.pdbx_description
1 polymer ?
#
loop_
_entity_poly.entity_id
_entity_poly.type
_entity_poly.pdbx_seq_one_letter_code
_entity_poly.pdbx_strand_id
1 'polypeptide(L)'
;MLLSKQVITSLKSFLLLTAIFISGCIKSDDFDYDKIAGTNWDPDFAVPLINSSLGMENLTGFSNSTTIGVDSNDLVHLIYTANIYSVYGYQFMPLIDQNNSQTITLSPVDSSTLYQSGTITRNFSIIFPFAMSNGEQLDSMLLRLGSLTVSIQSQIPHSGTVAMTIPDATLNGVAYSQTIPFTYSGSTPVTAGITDNVAGYKLNFTGNGSYNQLRINYSVSISNSSTSAPTANRNFTINTGFNSLAMAEAYGYFGQRSLNITGDSSRIELFNNALFGNISFKDPKITFNISNSFGFPVNAQLNLFNAISNNGTTTPITGSIPNPLPVLTPVSLGQIAKSSFFIDKTNSNISTVMDQNPRFIEFDVDALSNSPTPGYNFISDSSLFSVDADVDLPMIGSASGFTISDTTDFELEDVNEVQKATFRINVENGFPAEAYVQVYFADSNYVIVDSLLTNASQFVVASGLLDANNRVILPNRQMRDEEFTKTRLERIYTARKLIILSIVNTQNAPIEQVPIYSYYRLNIKIGVRAFLNVEL
;
A
#
# COMPACT_ATOMS: atom_id res chain seq x y z
N MET A 1 -7.37 -3.84 37.88
CA MET A 1 -6.97 -3.01 39.03
C MET A 1 -8.16 -2.27 39.70
N LEU A 2 -9.35 -2.87 39.76
CA LEU A 2 -10.53 -2.31 40.46
C LEU A 2 -10.99 -3.17 41.66
N LEU A 3 -10.41 -4.36 41.84
CA LEU A 3 -10.81 -5.32 42.88
C LEU A 3 -10.10 -5.12 44.23
N SER A 4 -8.95 -4.43 44.30
CA SER A 4 -8.24 -4.24 45.58
C SER A 4 -8.93 -3.24 46.52
N LYS A 5 -9.61 -2.22 45.98
CA LYS A 5 -10.28 -1.19 46.79
C LYS A 5 -11.54 -1.69 47.51
N GLN A 6 -12.31 -2.61 46.93
CA GLN A 6 -13.55 -3.13 47.54
C GLN A 6 -13.30 -4.10 48.70
N VAL A 7 -12.23 -4.91 48.63
CA VAL A 7 -11.90 -5.88 49.68
C VAL A 7 -11.43 -5.14 50.95
N ILE A 8 -10.62 -4.10 50.80
CA ILE A 8 -10.11 -3.28 51.92
C ILE A 8 -11.23 -2.48 52.60
N THR A 9 -12.24 -2.02 51.88
CA THR A 9 -13.39 -1.31 52.47
C THR A 9 -14.34 -2.25 53.23
N SER A 10 -14.53 -3.49 52.78
CA SER A 10 -15.38 -4.45 53.50
C SER A 10 -14.74 -4.94 54.82
N LEU A 11 -13.41 -5.06 54.86
CA LEU A 11 -12.67 -5.48 56.05
C LEU A 11 -12.69 -4.41 57.16
N LYS A 12 -12.64 -3.12 56.79
CA LYS A 12 -12.78 -1.99 57.72
C LYS A 12 -14.18 -1.90 58.34
N SER A 13 -15.23 -2.20 57.57
CA SER A 13 -16.61 -2.26 58.11
C SER A 13 -16.85 -3.46 59.03
N PHE A 14 -16.18 -4.59 58.81
CA PHE A 14 -16.30 -5.75 59.68
C PHE A 14 -15.58 -5.55 61.02
N LEU A 15 -14.38 -4.93 61.02
CA LEU A 15 -13.64 -4.62 62.26
C LEU A 15 -14.32 -3.56 63.14
N LEU A 16 -15.01 -2.58 62.53
CA LEU A 16 -15.71 -1.53 63.26
C LEU A 16 -16.99 -2.06 63.97
N LEU A 17 -17.58 -3.15 63.46
CA LEU A 17 -18.79 -3.75 64.03
C LEU A 17 -18.47 -4.69 65.22
N THR A 18 -17.29 -5.31 65.25
CA THR A 18 -16.82 -6.14 66.38
C THR A 18 -16.31 -5.32 67.56
N ALA A 19 -15.85 -4.08 67.33
CA ALA A 19 -15.38 -3.18 68.39
C ALA A 19 -16.51 -2.68 69.31
N ILE A 20 -17.79 -2.80 68.91
CA ILE A 20 -18.94 -2.28 69.68
C ILE A 20 -19.46 -3.29 70.73
N PHE A 21 -18.98 -4.55 70.71
CA PHE A 21 -19.50 -5.61 71.60
C PHE A 21 -18.63 -5.98 72.81
N ILE A 22 -17.56 -5.23 73.10
CA ILE A 22 -16.68 -5.52 74.25
C ILE A 22 -16.57 -4.32 75.19
N SER A 23 -17.72 -3.84 75.68
CA SER A 23 -17.78 -2.97 76.87
C SER A 23 -17.99 -3.82 78.13
N GLY A 24 -17.00 -4.67 78.42
CA GLY A 24 -16.88 -5.40 79.67
C GLY A 24 -15.72 -4.86 80.49
N CYS A 25 -16.00 -4.41 81.72
CA CYS A 25 -15.05 -3.78 82.64
C CYS A 25 -13.73 -4.55 82.80
N ILE A 26 -12.66 -4.01 82.26
CA ILE A 26 -11.28 -4.29 82.69
C ILE A 26 -10.73 -2.95 83.16
N LYS A 27 -10.14 -2.92 84.36
CA LYS A 27 -9.51 -1.72 84.91
C LYS A 27 -8.34 -1.32 84.00
N SER A 28 -8.29 -0.04 83.64
CA SER A 28 -7.24 0.56 82.80
C SER A 28 -5.82 0.39 83.36
N ASP A 29 -5.70 0.11 84.65
CA ASP A 29 -4.43 0.13 85.37
C ASP A 29 -3.68 -1.21 85.35
N ASP A 30 -4.30 -2.27 84.80
CA ASP A 30 -3.69 -3.62 84.65
C ASP A 30 -3.15 -3.89 83.22
N PHE A 31 -3.33 -2.97 82.27
CA PHE A 31 -2.83 -3.11 80.89
C PHE A 31 -1.77 -2.05 80.58
N ASP A 32 -0.50 -2.48 80.63
CA ASP A 32 0.65 -1.72 80.15
C ASP A 32 0.74 -1.87 78.62
N TYR A 33 0.08 -0.97 77.89
CA TYR A 33 0.03 -0.97 76.41
C TYR A 33 1.43 -0.90 75.78
N ASP A 34 2.43 -0.41 76.50
CA ASP A 34 3.82 -0.32 76.05
C ASP A 34 4.57 -1.68 76.11
N LYS A 35 3.92 -2.76 76.60
CA LYS A 35 4.48 -4.13 76.67
C LYS A 35 3.83 -5.13 75.72
N ILE A 36 2.94 -4.70 74.83
CA ILE A 36 2.50 -5.55 73.73
C ILE A 36 3.67 -5.63 72.74
N ALA A 37 4.41 -6.74 72.75
CA ALA A 37 5.42 -7.00 71.73
C ALA A 37 4.75 -6.84 70.35
N GLY A 38 5.32 -5.98 69.49
CA GLY A 38 4.82 -5.80 68.12
C GLY A 38 4.57 -7.16 67.48
N THR A 39 3.31 -7.46 67.22
CA THR A 39 2.93 -8.75 66.61
C THR A 39 3.15 -8.62 65.12
N ASN A 40 4.21 -9.23 64.60
CA ASN A 40 4.38 -9.34 63.16
C ASN A 40 3.29 -10.25 62.58
N TRP A 41 2.60 -9.75 61.56
CA TRP A 41 1.60 -10.49 60.83
C TRP A 41 2.18 -10.89 59.47
N ASP A 42 2.27 -12.20 59.22
CA ASP A 42 2.86 -12.77 57.99
C ASP A 42 1.79 -13.39 57.07
N PRO A 43 0.93 -12.60 56.41
CA PRO A 43 -0.11 -13.16 55.57
C PRO A 43 0.43 -13.67 54.21
N ASP A 44 -0.23 -14.71 53.71
CA ASP A 44 0.09 -15.40 52.46
C ASP A 44 -1.10 -15.33 51.51
N PHE A 45 -0.94 -14.60 50.41
CA PHE A 45 -2.01 -14.36 49.44
C PHE A 45 -1.64 -14.91 48.07
N ALA A 46 -2.59 -15.60 47.42
CA ALA A 46 -2.47 -16.04 46.04
C ALA A 46 -3.46 -15.30 45.14
N VAL A 47 -2.98 -14.70 44.06
CA VAL A 47 -3.79 -13.91 43.11
C VAL A 47 -3.47 -14.31 41.67
N PRO A 48 -4.47 -14.56 40.81
CA PRO A 48 -4.25 -14.72 39.38
C PRO A 48 -3.85 -13.38 38.75
N LEU A 49 -2.74 -13.33 38.01
CA LEU A 49 -2.26 -12.14 37.32
C LEU A 49 -2.65 -12.14 35.84
N ILE A 50 -2.43 -13.26 35.16
CA ILE A 50 -2.63 -13.38 33.71
C ILE A 50 -3.45 -14.64 33.42
N ASN A 51 -4.44 -14.52 32.54
CA ASN A 51 -5.17 -15.64 31.93
C ASN A 51 -5.40 -15.29 30.45
N SER A 52 -4.54 -15.82 29.58
CA SER A 52 -4.52 -15.52 28.15
C SER A 52 -4.65 -16.80 27.32
N SER A 53 -5.28 -16.70 26.16
CA SER A 53 -5.41 -17.75 25.15
C SER A 53 -5.02 -17.16 23.80
N LEU A 54 -3.89 -17.59 23.27
CA LEU A 54 -3.30 -17.02 22.05
C LEU A 54 -3.53 -17.97 20.86
N GLY A 55 -4.10 -17.44 19.77
CA GLY A 55 -4.21 -18.08 18.46
C GLY A 55 -3.10 -17.62 17.51
N MET A 56 -3.13 -18.11 16.26
CA MET A 56 -2.09 -17.78 15.27
C MET A 56 -2.13 -16.29 14.89
N GLU A 57 -3.33 -15.73 14.84
CA GLU A 57 -3.58 -14.29 14.68
C GLU A 57 -2.92 -13.42 15.75
N ASN A 58 -2.68 -13.95 16.95
CA ASN A 58 -2.01 -13.22 18.03
C ASN A 58 -0.49 -13.43 18.02
N LEU A 59 -0.01 -14.54 17.47
CA LEU A 59 1.37 -15.00 17.59
C LEU A 59 2.26 -14.60 16.40
N THR A 60 1.68 -14.15 15.30
CA THR A 60 2.41 -13.95 14.05
C THR A 60 3.08 -12.59 13.90
N GLY A 61 2.56 -11.53 14.55
CA GLY A 61 3.12 -10.18 14.46
C GLY A 61 3.29 -9.67 13.02
N PHE A 62 2.51 -10.16 12.06
CA PHE A 62 2.70 -9.83 10.64
C PHE A 62 2.28 -8.39 10.31
N SER A 63 2.88 -7.82 9.26
CA SER A 63 2.65 -6.44 8.80
C SER A 63 1.29 -6.26 8.14
N ASN A 64 0.93 -5.01 7.86
CA ASN A 64 -0.35 -4.62 7.27
C ASN A 64 -0.65 -5.26 5.89
N SER A 65 0.36 -5.76 5.18
CA SER A 65 0.22 -6.38 3.84
C SER A 65 0.03 -7.90 3.87
N THR A 66 0.16 -8.54 5.02
CA THR A 66 0.01 -9.99 5.18
C THR A 66 -1.27 -10.28 5.93
N THR A 67 -2.16 -11.07 5.34
CA THR A 67 -3.42 -11.48 5.95
C THR A 67 -3.34 -12.96 6.33
N ILE A 68 -3.94 -13.32 7.46
CA ILE A 68 -4.14 -14.71 7.85
C ILE A 68 -5.49 -15.18 7.31
N GLY A 69 -5.45 -16.13 6.38
CA GLY A 69 -6.62 -16.85 5.89
C GLY A 69 -6.82 -18.17 6.65
N VAL A 70 -8.05 -18.69 6.61
CA VAL A 70 -8.38 -20.02 7.11
C VAL A 70 -9.17 -20.74 6.02
N ASP A 71 -8.75 -21.94 5.65
CA ASP A 71 -9.43 -22.75 4.63
C ASP A 71 -10.64 -23.50 5.21
N SER A 72 -11.35 -24.25 4.36
CA SER A 72 -12.51 -25.05 4.78
C SER A 72 -12.18 -26.21 5.73
N ASN A 73 -10.90 -26.55 5.90
CA ASN A 73 -10.40 -27.58 6.80
C ASN A 73 -9.76 -26.98 8.07
N ASP A 74 -10.02 -25.70 8.34
CA ASP A 74 -9.42 -24.92 9.43
C ASP A 74 -7.90 -24.73 9.32
N LEU A 75 -7.27 -25.09 8.20
CA LEU A 75 -5.84 -24.87 8.00
C LEU A 75 -5.58 -23.38 7.89
N VAL A 76 -4.54 -22.90 8.56
CA VAL A 76 -4.13 -21.50 8.49
C VAL A 76 -3.32 -21.26 7.22
N HIS A 77 -3.56 -20.15 6.55
CA HIS A 77 -2.84 -19.68 5.37
C HIS A 77 -2.26 -18.29 5.62
N LEU A 78 -1.02 -18.06 5.20
CA LEU A 78 -0.45 -16.72 5.12
C LEU A 78 -0.59 -16.23 3.69
N ILE A 79 -1.39 -15.19 3.52
CA ILE A 79 -1.71 -14.60 2.23
C ILE A 79 -1.03 -13.24 2.15
N TYR A 80 -0.21 -13.05 1.13
CA TYR A 80 0.47 -11.78 0.85
C TYR A 80 0.16 -11.36 -0.58
N THR A 81 -0.36 -10.15 -0.75
CA THR A 81 -0.64 -9.56 -2.05
C THR A 81 0.29 -8.38 -2.31
N ALA A 82 0.95 -8.39 -3.46
CA ALA A 82 1.81 -7.29 -3.90
C ALA A 82 1.39 -6.80 -5.28
N ASN A 83 1.33 -5.48 -5.45
CA ASN A 83 1.31 -4.88 -6.79
C ASN A 83 2.72 -4.91 -7.37
N ILE A 84 2.91 -5.58 -8.50
CA ILE A 84 4.20 -5.67 -9.19
C ILE A 84 4.35 -4.48 -10.13
N TYR A 85 3.31 -4.17 -10.87
CA TYR A 85 3.30 -3.08 -11.84
C TYR A 85 1.91 -2.53 -12.03
N SER A 86 1.82 -1.22 -12.25
CA SER A 86 0.60 -0.57 -12.68
C SER A 86 0.91 0.67 -13.52
N VAL A 87 0.11 0.87 -14.57
CA VAL A 87 0.16 2.08 -15.40
C VAL A 87 -1.25 2.49 -15.80
N TYR A 88 -1.60 3.74 -15.51
CA TYR A 88 -2.87 4.32 -15.93
C TYR A 88 -2.79 4.89 -17.35
N GLY A 89 -3.95 5.02 -18.01
CA GLY A 89 -4.02 5.46 -19.39
C GLY A 89 -3.54 6.89 -19.59
N TYR A 90 -3.75 7.78 -18.61
CA TYR A 90 -3.19 9.14 -18.65
C TYR A 90 -1.66 9.16 -18.53
N GLN A 91 -1.05 8.17 -17.87
CA GLN A 91 0.41 8.01 -17.80
C GLN A 91 0.95 7.35 -19.06
N PHE A 92 0.18 6.42 -19.63
CA PHE A 92 0.50 5.79 -20.90
C PHE A 92 0.52 6.84 -22.00
N MET A 93 -0.56 7.60 -22.22
CA MET A 93 -0.63 8.62 -23.27
C MET A 93 -0.73 10.05 -22.69
N PRO A 94 0.39 10.62 -22.21
CA PRO A 94 0.44 12.03 -21.85
C PRO A 94 0.35 12.88 -23.12
N LEU A 95 -0.42 13.96 -23.06
CA LEU A 95 -0.52 14.92 -24.17
C LEU A 95 0.45 16.09 -23.94
N ILE A 96 1.02 16.60 -25.02
CA ILE A 96 1.88 17.78 -25.01
C ILE A 96 1.14 19.00 -25.53
N ASP A 97 1.62 20.18 -25.14
CA ASP A 97 1.15 21.44 -25.68
C ASP A 97 1.42 21.51 -27.19
N GLN A 98 0.40 21.90 -27.94
CA GLN A 98 0.43 22.00 -29.39
C GLN A 98 0.45 23.46 -29.79
N ASN A 99 1.25 23.85 -30.77
CA ASN A 99 1.28 25.23 -31.24
C ASN A 99 1.46 25.32 -32.76
N ASN A 100 0.90 26.37 -33.35
CA ASN A 100 1.07 26.69 -34.76
C ASN A 100 0.99 28.20 -34.98
N SER A 101 1.80 28.71 -35.91
CA SER A 101 1.80 30.11 -36.31
C SER A 101 1.51 30.24 -37.80
N GLN A 102 0.58 31.11 -38.15
CA GLN A 102 0.17 31.41 -39.52
C GLN A 102 0.33 32.88 -39.79
N THR A 103 1.00 33.22 -40.89
CA THR A 103 1.16 34.62 -41.30
C THR A 103 0.57 34.81 -42.69
N ILE A 104 -0.32 35.78 -42.81
CA ILE A 104 -0.79 36.28 -44.11
C ILE A 104 -0.24 37.69 -44.33
N THR A 105 -0.14 38.08 -45.59
CA THR A 105 0.31 39.41 -45.98
C THR A 105 -0.71 40.00 -46.95
N LEU A 106 -1.08 41.27 -46.76
CA LEU A 106 -1.96 41.95 -47.71
C LEU A 106 -1.20 42.32 -48.99
N SER A 107 -1.78 41.97 -50.13
CA SER A 107 -1.28 42.39 -51.45
C SER A 107 -1.61 43.86 -51.74
N PRO A 108 -0.99 44.49 -52.75
CA PRO A 108 -1.38 45.82 -53.21
C PRO A 108 -2.85 45.92 -53.63
N VAL A 109 -3.43 44.84 -54.19
CA VAL A 109 -4.86 44.77 -54.57
C VAL A 109 -5.76 44.74 -53.33
N ASP A 110 -5.30 44.14 -52.24
CA ASP A 110 -6.03 44.10 -50.98
C ASP A 110 -6.11 45.47 -50.33
N SER A 111 -4.97 46.17 -50.35
CA SER A 111 -4.88 47.57 -49.91
C SER A 111 -5.84 48.45 -50.70
N SER A 112 -5.83 48.37 -52.04
CA SER A 112 -6.72 49.19 -52.86
C SER A 112 -8.19 48.88 -52.64
N THR A 113 -8.53 47.60 -52.42
CA THR A 113 -9.90 47.18 -52.08
C THR A 113 -10.33 47.78 -50.75
N LEU A 114 -9.53 47.60 -49.68
CA LEU A 114 -9.82 48.14 -48.35
C LEU A 114 -10.12 49.64 -48.36
N TYR A 115 -9.36 50.42 -49.13
CA TYR A 115 -9.56 51.86 -49.24
C TYR A 115 -10.76 52.29 -50.09
N GLN A 116 -11.18 51.47 -51.06
CA GLN A 116 -12.34 51.74 -51.91
C GLN A 116 -13.67 51.28 -51.30
N SER A 117 -13.71 50.07 -50.74
CA SER A 117 -14.93 49.47 -50.18
C SER A 117 -15.07 49.70 -48.67
N GLY A 118 -14.01 50.17 -47.99
CA GLY A 118 -13.96 50.35 -46.55
C GLY A 118 -13.69 49.06 -45.75
N THR A 119 -13.74 47.88 -46.40
CA THR A 119 -13.47 46.59 -45.74
C THR A 119 -12.91 45.55 -46.71
N ILE A 120 -12.12 44.62 -46.19
CA ILE A 120 -11.66 43.44 -46.92
C ILE A 120 -11.75 42.21 -46.03
N THR A 121 -12.13 41.07 -46.62
CA THR A 121 -12.16 39.77 -45.94
C THR A 121 -11.28 38.76 -46.67
N ARG A 122 -10.46 38.04 -45.91
CA ARG A 122 -9.64 36.92 -46.38
C ARG A 122 -10.04 35.63 -45.68
N ASN A 123 -10.43 34.63 -46.47
CA ASN A 123 -10.76 33.30 -45.98
C ASN A 123 -9.63 32.33 -46.34
N PHE A 124 -9.20 31.52 -45.39
CA PHE A 124 -8.24 30.44 -45.62
C PHE A 124 -8.41 29.35 -44.58
N SER A 125 -7.90 28.16 -44.90
CA SER A 125 -7.88 27.01 -44.01
C SER A 125 -6.46 26.52 -43.81
N ILE A 126 -6.17 26.02 -42.62
CA ILE A 126 -4.92 25.34 -42.32
C ILE A 126 -5.21 23.92 -41.84
N ILE A 127 -4.23 23.04 -42.05
CA ILE A 127 -4.18 21.73 -41.41
C ILE A 127 -3.23 21.86 -40.23
N PHE A 128 -3.79 21.85 -39.04
CA PHE A 128 -3.04 21.86 -37.79
C PHE A 128 -2.57 20.42 -37.49
N PRO A 129 -1.25 20.16 -37.53
CA PRO A 129 -0.73 18.85 -37.15
C PRO A 129 -0.80 18.69 -35.63
N PHE A 130 -1.40 17.60 -35.17
CA PHE A 130 -1.44 17.24 -33.76
C PHE A 130 -0.27 16.30 -33.46
N ALA A 131 0.78 16.83 -32.86
CA ALA A 131 2.02 16.09 -32.63
C ALA A 131 1.82 15.02 -31.55
N MET A 132 2.26 13.81 -31.89
CA MET A 132 2.27 12.64 -31.00
C MET A 132 3.73 12.12 -30.88
N SER A 133 4.10 11.61 -29.71
CA SER A 133 5.50 11.36 -29.36
C SER A 133 6.05 9.99 -29.79
N ASN A 134 5.19 9.00 -30.01
CA ASN A 134 5.59 7.59 -30.20
C ASN A 134 4.95 6.95 -31.44
N GLY A 135 4.63 7.75 -32.46
CA GLY A 135 4.03 7.25 -33.71
C GLY A 135 2.55 6.86 -33.56
N GLU A 136 1.88 7.34 -32.52
CA GLU A 136 0.42 7.22 -32.41
C GLU A 136 -0.26 7.83 -33.64
N GLN A 137 -1.34 7.21 -34.10
CA GLN A 137 -2.23 7.69 -35.16
C GLN A 137 -3.65 7.69 -34.60
N LEU A 138 -4.03 8.82 -34.00
CA LEU A 138 -5.33 9.01 -33.39
C LEU A 138 -6.39 9.26 -34.46
N ASP A 139 -7.54 8.63 -34.25
CA ASP A 139 -8.77 8.90 -34.99
C ASP A 139 -9.60 9.97 -34.28
N SER A 140 -9.85 9.79 -32.99
CA SER A 140 -10.60 10.77 -32.20
C SER A 140 -10.20 10.80 -30.73
N MET A 141 -10.50 11.90 -30.06
CA MET A 141 -10.22 12.10 -28.64
C MET A 141 -11.29 12.98 -28.01
N LEU A 142 -11.73 12.63 -26.81
CA LEU A 142 -12.50 13.50 -25.94
C LEU A 142 -11.54 14.15 -24.94
N LEU A 143 -11.58 15.47 -24.84
CA LEU A 143 -10.76 16.21 -23.87
C LEU A 143 -11.44 16.24 -22.50
N ARG A 144 -10.71 15.84 -21.46
CA ARG A 144 -11.09 16.07 -20.06
C ARG A 144 -10.70 17.48 -19.61
N LEU A 145 -9.51 17.93 -20.01
CA LEU A 145 -8.97 19.26 -19.71
C LEU A 145 -8.26 19.82 -20.94
N GLY A 146 -8.14 21.15 -21.00
CA GLY A 146 -7.37 21.84 -22.03
C GLY A 146 -7.83 23.27 -22.24
N SER A 147 -6.94 24.09 -22.79
CA SER A 147 -7.28 25.44 -23.25
C SER A 147 -6.83 25.66 -24.69
N LEU A 148 -7.62 26.41 -25.45
CA LEU A 148 -7.28 26.89 -26.79
C LEU A 148 -6.96 28.39 -26.70
N THR A 149 -5.70 28.72 -26.93
CA THR A 149 -5.21 30.10 -26.99
C THR A 149 -5.09 30.53 -28.43
N VAL A 150 -5.63 31.70 -28.78
CA VAL A 150 -5.44 32.34 -30.07
C VAL A 150 -4.90 33.73 -29.83
N SER A 151 -3.78 34.08 -30.46
CA SER A 151 -3.21 35.43 -30.41
C SER A 151 -2.99 35.98 -31.81
N ILE A 152 -3.30 37.26 -31.98
CA ILE A 152 -3.15 38.02 -33.21
C ILE A 152 -2.02 39.03 -32.99
N GLN A 153 -1.11 39.11 -33.95
CA GLN A 153 -0.11 40.17 -34.06
C GLN A 153 -0.14 40.70 -35.49
N SER A 154 -0.75 41.86 -35.67
CA SER A 154 -0.94 42.48 -36.98
C SER A 154 -0.09 43.71 -37.14
N GLN A 155 0.75 43.75 -38.16
CA GLN A 155 1.42 44.97 -38.58
C GLN A 155 0.48 45.90 -39.35
N ILE A 156 -0.76 45.51 -39.67
CA ILE A 156 -1.69 46.31 -40.46
C ILE A 156 -2.36 47.35 -39.54
N PRO A 157 -2.25 48.66 -39.82
CA PRO A 157 -2.72 49.75 -38.94
C PRO A 157 -4.24 50.00 -39.04
N HIS A 158 -5.03 48.92 -38.91
CA HIS A 158 -6.49 48.95 -38.98
C HIS A 158 -7.10 47.94 -38.00
N SER A 159 -8.37 48.18 -37.68
CA SER A 159 -9.19 47.30 -36.82
C SER A 159 -9.93 46.26 -37.66
N GLY A 160 -10.46 45.24 -37.00
CA GLY A 160 -11.23 44.20 -37.66
C GLY A 160 -11.56 43.04 -36.75
N THR A 161 -11.89 41.90 -37.37
CA THR A 161 -12.27 40.68 -36.68
C THR A 161 -11.64 39.46 -37.34
N VAL A 162 -11.24 38.48 -36.53
CA VAL A 162 -10.88 37.13 -37.00
C VAL A 162 -11.97 36.17 -36.54
N ALA A 163 -12.75 35.62 -37.47
CA ALA A 163 -13.60 34.49 -37.18
C ALA A 163 -12.80 33.19 -37.39
N MET A 164 -12.70 32.38 -36.34
CA MET A 164 -12.04 31.08 -36.34
C MET A 164 -13.10 30.00 -36.17
N THR A 165 -12.99 28.90 -36.90
CA THR A 165 -13.82 27.71 -36.70
C THR A 165 -12.98 26.45 -36.84
N ILE A 166 -13.18 25.49 -35.94
CA ILE A 166 -12.55 24.16 -36.00
C ILE A 166 -13.68 23.15 -36.20
N PRO A 167 -14.04 22.79 -37.45
CA PRO A 167 -15.18 21.92 -37.72
C PRO A 167 -15.08 20.57 -37.02
N ASP A 168 -13.85 20.07 -36.89
CA ASP A 168 -13.55 18.75 -36.35
C ASP A 168 -13.37 18.75 -34.81
N ALA A 169 -13.55 19.89 -34.15
CA ALA A 169 -13.63 20.00 -32.69
C ALA A 169 -15.07 20.35 -32.29
N THR A 170 -15.79 19.40 -31.69
CA THR A 170 -17.21 19.55 -31.39
C THR A 170 -17.52 19.40 -29.91
N LEU A 171 -18.42 20.22 -29.39
CA LEU A 171 -19.02 20.08 -28.07
C LEU A 171 -20.50 19.80 -28.26
N ASN A 172 -20.99 18.64 -27.80
CA ASN A 172 -22.36 18.18 -28.04
C ASN A 172 -22.78 18.23 -29.53
N GLY A 173 -21.84 17.93 -30.43
CA GLY A 173 -22.05 17.95 -31.88
C GLY A 173 -21.93 19.33 -32.54
N VAL A 174 -21.74 20.41 -31.77
CA VAL A 174 -21.57 21.77 -32.31
C VAL A 174 -20.08 22.09 -32.46
N ALA A 175 -19.66 22.47 -33.66
CA ALA A 175 -18.27 22.83 -33.94
C ALA A 175 -17.81 24.07 -33.15
N TYR A 176 -16.55 24.07 -32.74
CA TYR A 176 -15.92 25.24 -32.11
C TYR A 176 -15.91 26.43 -33.08
N SER A 177 -16.37 27.59 -32.63
CA SER A 177 -16.34 28.82 -33.40
C SER A 177 -16.17 30.03 -32.47
N GLN A 178 -15.28 30.94 -32.84
CA GLN A 178 -15.04 32.19 -32.11
C GLN A 178 -14.80 33.35 -33.06
N THR A 179 -15.18 34.57 -32.62
CA THR A 179 -14.86 35.81 -33.33
C THR A 179 -14.04 36.72 -32.43
N ILE A 180 -12.81 37.02 -32.87
CA ILE A 180 -11.82 37.77 -32.10
C ILE A 180 -11.70 39.17 -32.71
N PRO A 181 -12.20 40.23 -32.04
CA PRO A 181 -11.96 41.59 -32.50
C PRO A 181 -10.52 42.03 -32.22
N PHE A 182 -9.93 42.79 -33.13
CA PHE A 182 -8.67 43.50 -32.91
C PHE A 182 -8.87 44.98 -33.25
N THR A 183 -8.34 45.86 -32.39
CA THR A 183 -8.57 47.31 -32.50
C THR A 183 -7.25 48.05 -32.63
N TYR A 184 -7.09 48.78 -33.73
CA TYR A 184 -5.96 49.67 -33.92
C TYR A 184 -6.09 50.91 -33.04
N SER A 185 -5.10 51.15 -32.18
CA SER A 185 -5.08 52.25 -31.20
C SER A 185 -4.01 53.32 -31.47
N GLY A 186 -3.43 53.33 -32.67
CA GLY A 186 -2.42 54.31 -33.08
C GLY A 186 -1.01 53.77 -33.29
N SER A 187 -0.72 52.52 -32.87
CA SER A 187 0.58 51.87 -33.04
C SER A 187 0.46 50.44 -33.56
N THR A 188 1.53 49.94 -34.20
CA THR A 188 1.67 48.54 -34.63
C THR A 188 2.81 47.85 -33.87
N PRO A 189 2.73 46.54 -33.57
CA PRO A 189 1.66 45.61 -33.96
C PRO A 189 0.34 45.87 -33.22
N VAL A 190 -0.79 45.71 -33.91
CA VAL A 190 -2.10 45.53 -33.31
C VAL A 190 -2.16 44.12 -32.75
N THR A 191 -2.42 44.00 -31.45
CA THR A 191 -2.50 42.73 -30.76
C THR A 191 -3.91 42.47 -30.24
N ALA A 192 -4.31 41.21 -30.27
CA ALA A 192 -5.55 40.72 -29.69
C ALA A 192 -5.40 39.22 -29.38
N GLY A 193 -6.30 38.67 -28.58
CA GLY A 193 -6.30 37.24 -28.33
C GLY A 193 -7.41 36.80 -27.40
N ILE A 194 -7.60 35.48 -27.36
CA ILE A 194 -8.55 34.81 -26.48
C ILE A 194 -7.91 33.53 -25.92
N THR A 195 -8.44 33.08 -24.79
CA THR A 195 -8.15 31.78 -24.22
C THR A 195 -9.47 31.15 -23.83
N ASP A 196 -9.84 30.07 -24.50
CA ASP A 196 -11.08 29.35 -24.25
C ASP A 196 -10.80 27.98 -23.63
N ASN A 197 -11.68 27.55 -22.73
CA ASN A 197 -11.67 26.19 -22.22
C ASN A 197 -12.20 25.24 -23.29
N VAL A 198 -11.46 24.16 -23.56
CA VAL A 198 -11.84 23.12 -24.53
C VAL A 198 -12.10 21.76 -23.87
N ALA A 199 -12.23 21.71 -22.55
CA ALA A 199 -12.74 20.53 -21.85
C ALA A 199 -14.13 20.12 -22.39
N GLY A 200 -14.35 18.83 -22.57
CA GLY A 200 -15.57 18.25 -23.14
C GLY A 200 -15.64 18.26 -24.67
N TYR A 201 -14.72 18.93 -25.37
CA TYR A 201 -14.67 18.86 -26.82
C TYR A 201 -14.20 17.49 -27.30
N LYS A 202 -14.92 16.94 -28.28
CA LYS A 202 -14.50 15.79 -29.08
C LYS A 202 -13.76 16.29 -30.31
N LEU A 203 -12.49 15.90 -30.42
CA LEU A 203 -11.62 16.12 -31.56
C LEU A 203 -11.72 14.92 -32.51
N ASN A 204 -11.96 15.20 -33.79
CA ASN A 204 -11.85 14.24 -34.89
C ASN A 204 -10.57 14.54 -35.68
N PHE A 205 -9.63 13.61 -35.65
CA PHE A 205 -8.32 13.76 -36.26
C PHE A 205 -8.23 13.21 -37.69
N THR A 206 -9.30 12.58 -38.20
CA THR A 206 -9.36 11.97 -39.54
C THR A 206 -10.16 12.78 -40.55
N GLY A 207 -10.74 13.92 -40.14
CA GLY A 207 -11.59 14.78 -40.98
C GLY A 207 -10.94 15.28 -42.29
N ASN A 208 -9.62 15.19 -42.42
CA ASN A 208 -8.86 15.58 -43.62
C ASN A 208 -8.28 14.39 -44.40
N GLY A 209 -8.66 13.15 -44.08
CA GLY A 209 -8.19 11.94 -44.76
C GLY A 209 -6.80 11.45 -44.33
N SER A 210 -6.26 11.99 -43.24
CA SER A 210 -5.02 11.55 -42.58
C SER A 210 -5.20 11.61 -41.07
N TYR A 211 -4.43 10.84 -40.31
CA TYR A 211 -4.51 10.83 -38.83
C TYR A 211 -3.82 12.06 -38.22
N ASN A 212 -4.14 12.33 -36.94
CA ASN A 212 -3.56 13.40 -36.14
C ASN A 212 -3.64 14.81 -36.76
N GLN A 213 -4.73 15.14 -37.45
CA GLN A 213 -4.86 16.45 -38.10
C GLN A 213 -6.19 17.12 -37.78
N LEU A 214 -6.14 18.41 -37.44
CA LEU A 214 -7.33 19.24 -37.25
C LEU A 214 -7.37 20.33 -38.30
N ARG A 215 -8.51 20.51 -38.95
CA ARG A 215 -8.71 21.64 -39.86
C ARG A 215 -9.15 22.87 -39.09
N ILE A 216 -8.49 23.99 -39.32
CA ILE A 216 -8.88 25.28 -38.77
C ILE A 216 -9.17 26.23 -39.92
N ASN A 217 -10.37 26.81 -39.91
CA ASN A 217 -10.81 27.80 -40.88
C ASN A 217 -10.74 29.19 -40.26
N TYR A 218 -10.16 30.14 -40.99
CA TYR A 218 -10.09 31.54 -40.61
C TYR A 218 -10.82 32.41 -41.63
N SER A 219 -11.52 33.42 -41.14
CA SER A 219 -12.03 34.56 -41.90
C SER A 219 -11.53 35.84 -41.22
N VAL A 220 -10.53 36.48 -41.84
CA VAL A 220 -9.93 37.72 -41.35
C VAL A 220 -10.59 38.88 -42.08
N SER A 221 -11.41 39.66 -41.38
CA SER A 221 -12.03 40.89 -41.89
C SER A 221 -11.30 42.10 -41.31
N ILE A 222 -10.86 43.02 -42.17
CA ILE A 222 -10.16 44.25 -41.80
C ILE A 222 -10.99 45.43 -42.31
N SER A 223 -11.27 46.39 -41.44
CA SER A 223 -12.04 47.59 -41.75
C SER A 223 -11.17 48.84 -41.70
N ASN A 224 -11.29 49.71 -42.69
CA ASN A 224 -10.52 50.93 -42.77
C ASN A 224 -10.83 51.82 -41.55
N SER A 225 -9.83 52.03 -40.70
CA SER A 225 -9.95 52.83 -39.47
C SER A 225 -9.81 54.33 -39.73
N SER A 226 -10.27 54.81 -40.88
CA SER A 226 -10.16 56.21 -41.33
C SER A 226 -8.72 56.77 -41.34
N THR A 227 -7.75 55.93 -41.67
CA THR A 227 -6.33 56.33 -41.84
C THR A 227 -5.90 56.10 -43.27
N SER A 228 -4.80 56.71 -43.72
CA SER A 228 -4.16 56.43 -45.03
C SER A 228 -2.86 55.63 -44.90
N ALA A 229 -2.68 54.96 -43.76
CA ALA A 229 -1.41 54.32 -43.43
C ALA A 229 -1.14 53.11 -44.35
N PRO A 230 0.08 52.92 -44.89
CA PRO A 230 0.34 51.82 -45.82
C PRO A 230 0.00 50.45 -45.21
N THR A 231 -0.74 49.62 -45.95
CA THR A 231 -1.16 48.27 -45.52
C THR A 231 -0.54 47.14 -46.33
N ALA A 232 -0.12 47.41 -47.57
CA ALA A 232 0.48 46.43 -48.46
C ALA A 232 1.82 45.92 -47.90
N ASN A 233 2.10 44.62 -48.10
CA ASN A 233 3.32 43.94 -47.63
C ASN A 233 3.50 43.94 -46.11
N ARG A 234 2.42 44.15 -45.34
CA ARG A 234 2.43 44.08 -43.87
C ARG A 234 1.84 42.75 -43.42
N ASN A 235 2.51 42.14 -42.45
CA ASN A 235 2.17 40.81 -41.95
C ASN A 235 1.01 40.87 -40.96
N PHE A 236 0.16 39.86 -41.01
CA PHE A 236 -0.87 39.55 -40.02
C PHE A 236 -0.63 38.13 -39.55
N THR A 237 -0.18 37.97 -38.31
CA THR A 237 0.18 36.68 -37.73
C THR A 237 -0.89 36.23 -36.73
N ILE A 238 -1.33 34.99 -36.85
CA ILE A 238 -2.22 34.30 -35.93
C ILE A 238 -1.44 33.14 -35.33
N ASN A 239 -1.27 33.12 -34.00
CA ASN A 239 -0.74 31.96 -33.29
C ASN A 239 -1.89 31.23 -32.60
N THR A 240 -1.96 29.93 -32.79
CA THR A 240 -2.92 29.04 -32.15
C THR A 240 -2.19 28.02 -31.30
N GLY A 241 -2.63 27.84 -30.06
CA GLY A 241 -2.06 26.88 -29.13
C GLY A 241 -3.14 26.09 -28.41
N PHE A 242 -2.95 24.78 -28.31
CA PHE A 242 -3.70 23.92 -27.39
C PHE A 242 -2.80 23.59 -26.22
N ASN A 243 -3.17 24.02 -25.01
CA ASN A 243 -2.30 23.95 -23.85
C ASN A 243 -2.95 23.16 -22.71
N SER A 244 -2.12 22.47 -21.93
CA SER A 244 -2.50 21.69 -20.76
C SER A 244 -3.60 20.67 -21.07
N LEU A 245 -3.45 19.96 -22.18
CA LEU A 245 -4.42 18.97 -22.64
C LEU A 245 -4.39 17.73 -21.76
N ALA A 246 -5.57 17.20 -21.43
CA ALA A 246 -5.72 15.86 -20.89
C ALA A 246 -6.89 15.18 -21.60
N MET A 247 -6.68 13.94 -22.05
CA MET A 247 -7.78 13.13 -22.59
C MET A 247 -8.70 12.63 -21.47
N ALA A 248 -9.96 12.42 -21.81
CA ALA A 248 -10.88 11.53 -21.11
C ALA A 248 -10.84 10.15 -21.77
N GLU A 249 -10.94 10.12 -23.10
CA GLU A 249 -10.85 8.93 -23.93
C GLU A 249 -10.23 9.26 -25.28
N ALA A 250 -9.58 8.27 -25.89
CA ALA A 250 -9.03 8.37 -27.22
C ALA A 250 -9.19 7.05 -27.97
N TYR A 251 -9.21 7.16 -29.29
CA TYR A 251 -9.35 6.05 -30.23
C TYR A 251 -8.33 6.19 -31.35
N GLY A 252 -7.80 5.06 -31.80
CA GLY A 252 -6.83 5.00 -32.90
C GLY A 252 -5.71 4.01 -32.64
N TYR A 253 -4.62 4.14 -33.38
CA TYR A 253 -3.40 3.37 -33.15
C TYR A 253 -2.51 4.10 -32.14
N PHE A 254 -2.10 3.45 -31.06
CA PHE A 254 -1.33 4.08 -29.97
C PHE A 254 0.18 3.82 -30.05
N GLY A 255 0.70 3.50 -31.23
CA GLY A 255 2.12 3.20 -31.43
C GLY A 255 2.55 1.86 -30.80
N GLN A 256 3.71 1.35 -31.20
CA GLN A 256 4.34 0.23 -30.49
C GLN A 256 5.31 0.79 -29.47
N ARG A 257 4.87 0.82 -28.21
CA ARG A 257 5.64 1.37 -27.09
C ARG A 257 6.14 0.26 -26.20
N SER A 258 7.41 0.34 -25.84
CA SER A 258 8.01 -0.46 -24.80
C SER A 258 7.44 -0.04 -23.44
N LEU A 259 6.97 -1.03 -22.70
CA LEU A 259 6.45 -0.94 -21.33
C LEU A 259 7.36 -1.77 -20.40
N ASN A 260 8.66 -1.72 -20.67
CA ASN A 260 9.61 -2.59 -20.00
C ASN A 260 9.77 -2.23 -18.53
N ILE A 261 9.96 -3.26 -17.71
CA ILE A 261 10.40 -3.13 -16.33
C ILE A 261 11.81 -3.70 -16.27
N THR A 262 12.80 -2.84 -16.07
CA THR A 262 14.21 -3.23 -16.11
C THR A 262 14.78 -3.34 -14.71
N GLY A 263 15.03 -4.57 -14.25
CA GLY A 263 15.75 -4.85 -13.01
C GLY A 263 15.13 -4.24 -11.77
N ASP A 264 13.79 -4.31 -11.65
CA ASP A 264 13.10 -3.84 -10.45
C ASP A 264 12.97 -4.98 -9.43
N SER A 265 12.76 -4.62 -8.17
CA SER A 265 12.60 -5.60 -7.10
C SER A 265 11.44 -5.25 -6.17
N SER A 266 10.62 -6.25 -5.85
CA SER A 266 9.56 -6.12 -4.86
C SER A 266 10.02 -6.72 -3.54
N ARG A 267 9.86 -5.98 -2.44
CA ARG A 267 10.19 -6.45 -1.10
C ARG A 267 9.13 -7.44 -0.60
N ILE A 268 9.57 -8.54 -0.02
CA ILE A 268 8.73 -9.48 0.73
C ILE A 268 8.82 -9.13 2.22
N GLU A 269 7.71 -8.66 2.79
CA GLU A 269 7.66 -8.28 4.21
C GLU A 269 7.44 -9.46 5.17
N LEU A 270 7.01 -10.61 4.66
CA LEU A 270 6.67 -11.80 5.44
C LEU A 270 7.75 -12.20 6.46
N PHE A 271 9.03 -12.02 6.11
CA PHE A 271 10.18 -12.40 6.92
C PHE A 271 10.83 -11.22 7.67
N ASN A 272 10.15 -10.07 7.80
CA ASN A 272 10.73 -8.89 8.46
C ASN A 272 11.01 -9.11 9.96
N ASN A 273 10.12 -9.79 10.68
CA ASN A 273 10.22 -9.98 12.13
C ASN A 273 10.93 -11.28 12.56
N ALA A 274 11.36 -12.09 11.59
CA ALA A 274 12.19 -13.26 11.86
C ALA A 274 13.59 -12.80 12.28
N LEU A 275 13.87 -12.77 13.59
CA LEU A 275 15.19 -12.39 14.11
C LEU A 275 16.25 -13.44 13.75
N PHE A 276 15.94 -14.71 13.98
CA PHE A 276 16.78 -15.88 13.71
C PHE A 276 15.91 -17.13 13.50
N GLY A 277 16.44 -18.15 12.82
CA GLY A 277 15.81 -19.45 12.61
C GLY A 277 15.54 -19.80 11.14
N ASN A 278 15.14 -21.04 10.89
CA ASN A 278 14.73 -21.53 9.57
C ASN A 278 13.23 -21.85 9.56
N ILE A 279 12.52 -21.39 8.54
CA ILE A 279 11.14 -21.79 8.24
C ILE A 279 11.14 -22.45 6.86
N SER A 280 10.42 -23.57 6.74
CA SER A 280 10.07 -24.16 5.44
C SER A 280 8.56 -24.22 5.29
N PHE A 281 8.09 -24.05 4.06
CA PHE A 281 6.69 -24.21 3.69
C PHE A 281 6.57 -25.37 2.70
N LYS A 282 5.71 -26.33 3.00
CA LYS A 282 5.53 -27.55 2.20
C LYS A 282 4.88 -27.27 0.83
N ASP A 283 4.02 -26.27 0.75
CA ASP A 283 3.17 -26.05 -0.43
C ASP A 283 2.98 -24.56 -0.80
N PRO A 284 4.07 -23.80 -1.02
CA PRO A 284 3.96 -22.41 -1.43
C PRO A 284 3.38 -22.30 -2.84
N LYS A 285 2.48 -21.32 -3.02
CA LYS A 285 1.89 -20.97 -4.32
C LYS A 285 1.96 -19.47 -4.56
N ILE A 286 2.33 -19.09 -5.77
CA ILE A 286 2.25 -17.70 -6.23
C ILE A 286 1.31 -17.65 -7.43
N THR A 287 0.28 -16.81 -7.37
CA THR A 287 -0.63 -16.53 -8.47
C THR A 287 -0.39 -15.13 -8.98
N PHE A 288 -0.09 -14.99 -10.26
CA PHE A 288 0.03 -13.71 -10.94
C PHE A 288 -1.31 -13.38 -11.60
N ASN A 289 -1.91 -12.27 -11.21
CA ASN A 289 -3.15 -11.76 -11.78
C ASN A 289 -2.81 -10.57 -12.69
N ILE A 290 -3.24 -10.65 -13.94
CA ILE A 290 -3.02 -9.62 -14.95
C ILE A 290 -4.37 -9.00 -15.27
N SER A 291 -4.48 -7.68 -15.16
CA SER A 291 -5.66 -6.91 -15.55
C SER A 291 -5.27 -5.90 -16.61
N ASN A 292 -5.96 -5.93 -17.74
CA ASN A 292 -5.77 -4.96 -18.82
C ASN A 292 -7.12 -4.33 -19.19
N SER A 293 -7.19 -3.01 -19.11
CA SER A 293 -8.35 -2.23 -19.61
C SER A 293 -7.99 -1.27 -20.74
N PHE A 294 -6.78 -1.39 -21.29
CA PHE A 294 -6.42 -0.79 -22.56
C PHE A 294 -7.04 -1.59 -23.69
N GLY A 295 -7.71 -0.93 -24.62
CA GLY A 295 -8.33 -1.55 -25.79
C GLY A 295 -7.35 -2.00 -26.86
N PHE A 296 -6.13 -2.36 -26.48
CA PHE A 296 -5.09 -2.85 -27.38
C PHE A 296 -4.29 -3.99 -26.75
N PRO A 297 -3.75 -4.90 -27.58
CA PRO A 297 -2.94 -6.00 -27.10
C PRO A 297 -1.58 -5.53 -26.60
N VAL A 298 -1.11 -6.19 -25.55
CA VAL A 298 0.24 -6.04 -25.02
C VAL A 298 0.90 -7.41 -25.06
N ASN A 299 2.01 -7.52 -25.78
CA ASN A 299 2.83 -8.72 -25.78
C ASN A 299 3.91 -8.54 -24.72
N ALA A 300 3.85 -9.30 -23.63
CA ALA A 300 4.77 -9.21 -22.52
C ALA A 300 5.52 -10.54 -22.33
N GLN A 301 6.80 -10.46 -22.02
CA GLN A 301 7.70 -11.57 -21.76
C GLN A 301 8.49 -11.29 -20.49
N LEU A 302 8.55 -12.28 -19.60
CA LEU A 302 9.41 -12.25 -18.42
C LEU A 302 10.81 -12.75 -18.81
N ASN A 303 11.80 -11.88 -18.73
CA ASN A 303 13.20 -12.17 -19.07
C ASN A 303 14.01 -12.66 -17.88
N LEU A 304 13.74 -12.09 -16.71
CA LEU A 304 14.40 -12.41 -15.46
C LEU A 304 13.36 -12.58 -14.37
N PHE A 305 13.55 -13.61 -13.55
CA PHE A 305 12.72 -13.82 -12.37
C PHE A 305 13.53 -14.52 -11.29
N ASN A 306 13.96 -13.77 -10.29
CA ASN A 306 14.86 -14.23 -9.24
C ASN A 306 14.29 -13.91 -7.87
N ALA A 307 14.67 -14.70 -6.88
CA ALA A 307 14.53 -14.36 -5.48
C ALA A 307 15.89 -13.99 -4.89
N ILE A 308 15.91 -13.00 -4.00
CA ILE A 308 17.12 -12.57 -3.29
C ILE A 308 16.89 -12.76 -1.80
N SER A 309 17.69 -13.63 -1.18
CA SER A 309 17.66 -13.91 0.27
C SER A 309 18.37 -12.82 1.09
N ASN A 310 18.22 -12.90 2.42
CA ASN A 310 18.78 -11.90 3.35
C ASN A 310 20.32 -11.77 3.28
N ASN A 311 21.03 -12.83 2.88
CA ASN A 311 22.49 -12.83 2.69
C ASN A 311 22.90 -12.36 1.27
N GLY A 312 21.97 -11.90 0.45
CA GLY A 312 22.21 -11.46 -0.93
C GLY A 312 22.39 -12.59 -1.95
N THR A 313 22.11 -13.85 -1.59
CA THR A 313 22.11 -14.94 -2.56
C THR A 313 20.92 -14.79 -3.51
N THR A 314 21.21 -14.78 -4.80
CA THR A 314 20.20 -14.75 -5.86
C THR A 314 19.91 -16.17 -6.33
N THR A 315 18.65 -16.56 -6.32
CA THR A 315 18.17 -17.86 -6.79
C THR A 315 17.13 -17.66 -7.89
N PRO A 316 17.37 -18.18 -9.12
CA PRO A 316 16.39 -18.11 -10.19
C PRO A 316 15.10 -18.84 -9.83
N ILE A 317 13.97 -18.22 -10.09
CA ILE A 317 12.65 -18.85 -10.02
C ILE A 317 12.34 -19.41 -11.40
N THR A 318 12.19 -20.73 -11.47
CA THR A 318 12.02 -21.47 -12.72
C THR A 318 10.77 -22.35 -12.63
N GLY A 319 10.13 -22.60 -13.77
CA GLY A 319 8.92 -23.40 -13.82
C GLY A 319 8.13 -23.19 -15.10
N SER A 320 6.87 -23.59 -15.07
CA SER A 320 5.91 -23.39 -16.16
C SER A 320 5.38 -21.96 -16.21
N ILE A 321 6.29 -21.00 -16.33
CA ILE A 321 5.96 -19.58 -16.53
C ILE A 321 5.62 -19.38 -18.01
N PRO A 322 4.42 -18.88 -18.36
CA PRO A 322 4.05 -18.65 -19.75
C PRO A 322 5.00 -17.66 -20.44
N ASN A 323 5.38 -17.96 -21.69
CA ASN A 323 6.09 -17.03 -22.55
C ASN A 323 5.46 -17.08 -23.96
N PRO A 324 4.77 -16.01 -24.41
CA PRO A 324 4.53 -14.75 -23.70
C PRO A 324 3.58 -14.91 -22.50
N LEU A 325 3.58 -13.90 -21.62
CA LEU A 325 2.62 -13.79 -20.53
C LEU A 325 1.18 -13.69 -21.07
N PRO A 326 0.18 -14.26 -20.38
CA PRO A 326 -1.17 -14.41 -20.91
C PRO A 326 -1.98 -13.11 -20.83
N VAL A 327 -1.51 -12.01 -21.41
CA VAL A 327 -2.23 -10.72 -21.36
C VAL A 327 -3.43 -10.74 -22.29
N LEU A 328 -4.63 -10.54 -21.73
CA LEU A 328 -5.86 -10.40 -22.52
C LEU A 328 -6.15 -8.94 -22.87
N THR A 329 -6.99 -8.72 -23.87
CA THR A 329 -7.40 -7.37 -24.32
C THR A 329 -8.93 -7.25 -24.22
N PRO A 330 -9.46 -6.20 -23.59
CA PRO A 330 -10.90 -5.92 -23.57
C PRO A 330 -11.40 -5.55 -24.97
N VAL A 331 -12.66 -5.84 -25.25
CA VAL A 331 -13.29 -5.54 -26.55
C VAL A 331 -14.05 -4.22 -26.56
N SER A 332 -14.26 -3.58 -25.41
CA SER A 332 -14.99 -2.31 -25.30
C SER A 332 -14.46 -1.43 -24.18
N LEU A 333 -14.56 -0.12 -24.36
CA LEU A 333 -14.12 0.87 -23.38
C LEU A 333 -14.85 0.66 -22.03
N GLY A 334 -14.10 0.79 -20.94
CA GLY A 334 -14.59 0.55 -19.57
C GLY A 334 -14.59 -0.92 -19.13
N GLN A 335 -14.32 -1.88 -20.03
CA GLN A 335 -14.13 -3.28 -19.64
C GLN A 335 -12.69 -3.54 -19.19
N ILE A 336 -12.54 -4.54 -18.31
CA ILE A 336 -11.24 -5.04 -17.87
C ILE A 336 -11.15 -6.51 -18.28
N ALA A 337 -10.16 -6.85 -19.11
CA ALA A 337 -9.81 -8.22 -19.40
C ALA A 337 -8.85 -8.73 -18.32
N LYS A 338 -9.21 -9.85 -17.67
CA LYS A 338 -8.43 -10.46 -16.59
C LYS A 338 -7.92 -11.82 -17.00
N SER A 339 -6.68 -12.12 -16.63
CA SER A 339 -6.07 -13.43 -16.80
C SER A 339 -5.13 -13.71 -15.63
N SER A 340 -4.70 -14.96 -15.51
CA SER A 340 -3.79 -15.36 -14.46
C SER A 340 -2.96 -16.56 -14.87
N PHE A 341 -1.81 -16.72 -14.23
CA PHE A 341 -1.06 -17.97 -14.18
C PHE A 341 -0.50 -18.16 -12.77
N PHE A 342 -0.09 -19.36 -12.43
CA PHE A 342 0.44 -19.65 -11.10
C PHE A 342 1.66 -20.55 -11.17
N ILE A 343 2.51 -20.42 -10.16
CA ILE A 343 3.59 -21.35 -9.88
C ILE A 343 3.42 -21.93 -8.48
N ASP A 344 3.64 -23.23 -8.35
CA ASP A 344 3.60 -23.97 -7.10
C ASP A 344 4.67 -25.06 -7.10
N LYS A 345 4.71 -25.90 -6.06
CA LYS A 345 5.68 -27.00 -5.95
C LYS A 345 5.61 -28.03 -7.09
N THR A 346 4.50 -28.10 -7.83
CA THR A 346 4.26 -29.12 -8.87
C THR A 346 4.76 -28.70 -10.24
N ASN A 347 4.85 -27.38 -10.49
CA ASN A 347 5.22 -26.84 -11.81
C ASN A 347 6.42 -25.88 -11.76
N SER A 348 7.07 -25.70 -10.61
CA SER A 348 8.17 -24.76 -10.42
C SER A 348 9.13 -25.19 -9.29
N ASN A 349 10.21 -24.44 -9.11
CA ASN A 349 11.15 -24.60 -7.99
C ASN A 349 10.80 -23.75 -6.76
N ILE A 350 9.56 -23.23 -6.66
CA ILE A 350 9.21 -22.22 -5.66
C ILE A 350 9.37 -22.68 -4.21
N SER A 351 9.21 -23.98 -3.91
CA SER A 351 9.52 -24.52 -2.56
C SER A 351 10.97 -24.28 -2.17
N THR A 352 11.92 -24.63 -3.05
CA THR A 352 13.36 -24.42 -2.81
C THR A 352 13.70 -22.94 -2.64
N VAL A 353 13.01 -22.08 -3.39
CA VAL A 353 13.20 -20.63 -3.31
C VAL A 353 12.70 -20.09 -1.96
N MET A 354 11.51 -20.51 -1.52
CA MET A 354 10.92 -20.04 -0.26
C MET A 354 11.69 -20.53 0.97
N ASP A 355 12.28 -21.72 0.91
CA ASP A 355 13.14 -22.27 1.97
C ASP A 355 14.40 -21.43 2.22
N GLN A 356 14.79 -20.56 1.28
CA GLN A 356 15.89 -19.61 1.45
C GLN A 356 15.48 -18.30 2.12
N ASN A 357 14.21 -18.17 2.56
CA ASN A 357 13.64 -16.99 3.19
C ASN A 357 13.93 -15.69 2.38
N PRO A 358 13.41 -15.60 1.13
CA PRO A 358 13.71 -14.49 0.25
C PRO A 358 13.16 -13.17 0.82
N ARG A 359 13.95 -12.10 0.69
CA ARG A 359 13.56 -10.72 1.05
C ARG A 359 13.09 -9.90 -0.14
N PHE A 360 13.55 -10.24 -1.34
CA PHE A 360 13.16 -9.55 -2.56
C PHE A 360 12.88 -10.54 -3.68
N ILE A 361 12.01 -10.12 -4.58
CA ILE A 361 11.80 -10.75 -5.87
C ILE A 361 12.23 -9.76 -6.93
N GLU A 362 13.24 -10.12 -7.70
CA GLU A 362 13.77 -9.33 -8.82
C GLU A 362 13.17 -9.84 -10.13
N PHE A 363 12.76 -8.91 -10.98
CA PHE A 363 12.14 -9.23 -12.26
C PHE A 363 12.54 -8.25 -13.37
N ASP A 364 12.61 -8.80 -14.58
CA ASP A 364 12.79 -8.04 -15.82
C ASP A 364 11.70 -8.47 -16.80
N VAL A 365 10.90 -7.52 -17.26
CA VAL A 365 9.80 -7.76 -18.18
C VAL A 365 9.98 -6.89 -19.41
N ASP A 366 10.05 -7.52 -20.58
CA ASP A 366 9.88 -6.84 -21.86
C ASP A 366 8.40 -6.84 -22.22
N ALA A 367 7.83 -5.66 -22.47
CA ALA A 367 6.44 -5.55 -22.89
C ALA A 367 6.30 -4.58 -24.05
N LEU A 368 5.54 -4.96 -25.06
CA LEU A 368 5.28 -4.16 -26.25
C LEU A 368 3.78 -3.97 -26.43
N SER A 369 3.32 -2.73 -26.31
CA SER A 369 1.94 -2.34 -26.62
C SER A 369 1.64 -2.42 -28.13
N ASN A 370 0.37 -2.55 -28.49
CA ASN A 370 -0.08 -2.77 -29.87
C ASN A 370 0.68 -3.92 -30.55
N SER A 371 0.88 -5.03 -29.82
CA SER A 371 1.56 -6.22 -30.32
C SER A 371 0.73 -7.47 -29.98
N PRO A 372 0.26 -8.24 -30.98
CA PRO A 372 0.39 -7.99 -32.42
C PRO A 372 -0.33 -6.70 -32.85
N THR A 373 0.04 -6.13 -34.00
CA THR A 373 -0.56 -4.88 -34.50
C THR A 373 -2.09 -5.04 -34.57
N PRO A 374 -2.85 -4.26 -33.80
CA PRO A 374 -4.28 -4.45 -33.71
C PRO A 374 -5.04 -3.74 -34.83
N GLY A 375 -6.35 -3.99 -34.86
CA GLY A 375 -7.32 -3.11 -35.50
C GLY A 375 -7.68 -1.92 -34.61
N TYR A 376 -8.98 -1.66 -34.44
CA TYR A 376 -9.52 -0.55 -33.64
C TYR A 376 -9.11 -0.65 -32.16
N ASN A 377 -8.47 0.40 -31.62
CA ASN A 377 -8.14 0.49 -30.19
C ASN A 377 -8.80 1.68 -29.51
N PHE A 378 -8.83 1.59 -28.18
CA PHE A 378 -9.31 2.65 -27.30
C PHE A 378 -8.49 2.71 -26.01
N ILE A 379 -8.49 3.88 -25.36
CA ILE A 379 -7.94 4.09 -24.02
C ILE A 379 -8.73 5.20 -23.34
N SER A 380 -9.00 5.10 -22.03
CA SER A 380 -9.43 6.23 -21.21
C SER A 380 -8.33 6.66 -20.25
N ASP A 381 -8.49 7.84 -19.67
CA ASP A 381 -7.63 8.30 -18.57
C ASP A 381 -7.65 7.34 -17.38
N SER A 382 -8.81 6.74 -17.10
CA SER A 382 -9.02 5.76 -16.04
C SER A 382 -8.64 4.32 -16.41
N SER A 383 -8.30 4.03 -17.68
CA SER A 383 -7.83 2.70 -18.04
C SER A 383 -6.57 2.37 -17.22
N LEU A 384 -6.48 1.13 -16.77
CA LEU A 384 -5.39 0.56 -16.00
C LEU A 384 -4.90 -0.73 -16.68
N PHE A 385 -3.58 -0.86 -16.78
CA PHE A 385 -2.89 -2.13 -16.88
C PHE A 385 -2.22 -2.41 -15.54
N SER A 386 -2.47 -3.55 -14.93
CA SER A 386 -1.86 -3.96 -13.66
C SER A 386 -1.49 -5.43 -13.62
N VAL A 387 -0.43 -5.72 -12.87
CA VAL A 387 -0.01 -7.07 -12.52
C VAL A 387 0.16 -7.14 -11.01
N ASP A 388 -0.58 -8.05 -10.40
CA ASP A 388 -0.56 -8.31 -8.97
C ASP A 388 -0.09 -9.75 -8.73
N ALA A 389 0.67 -9.99 -7.67
CA ALA A 389 1.06 -11.32 -7.23
C ALA A 389 0.45 -11.62 -5.86
N ASP A 390 -0.29 -12.73 -5.80
CA ASP A 390 -0.83 -13.31 -4.57
C ASP A 390 0.03 -14.51 -4.19
N VAL A 391 0.71 -14.40 -3.06
CA VAL A 391 1.46 -15.49 -2.43
C VAL A 391 0.56 -16.13 -1.38
N ASP A 392 0.28 -17.42 -1.55
CA ASP A 392 -0.45 -18.25 -0.60
C ASP A 392 0.50 -19.28 0.00
N LEU A 393 0.67 -19.22 1.32
CA LEU A 393 1.50 -20.12 2.10
C LEU A 393 0.61 -20.85 3.11
N PRO A 394 0.12 -22.05 2.77
CA PRO A 394 -0.49 -22.92 3.76
C PRO A 394 0.52 -23.16 4.88
N MET A 395 0.08 -23.02 6.14
CA MET A 395 0.91 -23.22 7.33
C MET A 395 1.13 -24.72 7.60
N ILE A 396 1.69 -25.40 6.60
CA ILE A 396 2.19 -26.76 6.67
C ILE A 396 3.69 -26.66 6.42
N GLY A 397 4.49 -26.89 7.45
CA GLY A 397 5.87 -26.47 7.42
C GLY A 397 6.72 -27.10 8.52
N SER A 398 7.98 -26.69 8.57
CA SER A 398 8.83 -26.89 9.73
C SER A 398 9.46 -25.57 10.15
N ALA A 399 9.55 -25.31 11.44
CA ALA A 399 10.31 -24.18 11.98
C ALA A 399 11.37 -24.67 12.97
N SER A 400 12.59 -24.15 12.87
CA SER A 400 13.69 -24.48 13.79
C SER A 400 14.42 -23.21 14.23
N GLY A 401 14.50 -23.02 15.54
CA GLY A 401 15.11 -21.84 16.17
C GLY A 401 14.36 -20.55 15.87
N PHE A 402 13.09 -20.62 15.46
CA PHE A 402 12.33 -19.45 15.03
C PHE A 402 12.05 -18.56 16.24
N THR A 403 12.69 -17.40 16.28
CA THR A 403 12.67 -16.51 17.44
C THR A 403 11.71 -15.34 17.22
N ILE A 404 10.75 -15.20 18.13
CA ILE A 404 9.75 -14.13 18.17
C ILE A 404 9.98 -13.32 19.44
N SER A 405 9.92 -11.99 19.35
CA SER A 405 10.00 -11.11 20.51
C SER A 405 8.85 -10.12 20.47
N ASP A 406 8.20 -9.90 21.60
CA ASP A 406 7.19 -8.86 21.79
C ASP A 406 7.51 -8.02 23.03
N THR A 407 7.04 -6.78 23.08
CA THR A 407 7.23 -5.89 24.23
C THR A 407 5.92 -5.24 24.64
N THR A 408 5.57 -5.36 25.93
CA THR A 408 4.37 -4.75 26.50
C THR A 408 4.71 -3.87 27.70
N ASP A 409 3.81 -2.95 28.04
CA ASP A 409 3.93 -2.12 29.23
C ASP A 409 3.76 -2.93 30.50
N PHE A 410 4.50 -2.55 31.54
CA PHE A 410 4.44 -3.22 32.83
C PHE A 410 4.62 -2.23 33.96
N GLU A 411 3.85 -2.43 35.02
CA GLU A 411 3.96 -1.64 36.24
C GLU A 411 3.68 -2.56 37.42
N LEU A 412 4.53 -2.47 38.43
CA LEU A 412 4.37 -3.16 39.69
C LEU A 412 4.48 -2.13 40.80
N GLU A 413 3.48 -2.06 41.67
CA GLU A 413 3.52 -1.20 42.85
C GLU A 413 4.63 -1.69 43.79
N ASP A 414 5.41 -0.75 44.31
CA ASP A 414 6.38 -1.01 45.35
C ASP A 414 5.64 -1.27 46.67
N VAL A 415 5.81 -2.47 47.22
CA VAL A 415 5.15 -2.91 48.44
C VAL A 415 6.24 -3.42 49.39
N ASN A 416 6.67 -2.55 50.30
CA ASN A 416 7.76 -2.79 51.25
C ASN A 416 7.57 -4.05 52.10
N GLU A 417 6.31 -4.42 52.32
CA GLU A 417 5.89 -5.55 53.13
C GLU A 417 6.11 -6.89 52.41
N VAL A 418 6.29 -6.94 51.09
CA VAL A 418 6.50 -8.20 50.36
C VAL A 418 7.93 -8.70 50.59
N GLN A 419 8.07 -9.85 51.26
CA GLN A 419 9.36 -10.48 51.54
C GLN A 419 9.81 -11.41 50.43
N LYS A 420 8.85 -12.14 49.85
CA LYS A 420 9.08 -13.05 48.72
C LYS A 420 7.79 -13.24 47.94
N ALA A 421 7.92 -13.52 46.65
CA ALA A 421 6.80 -13.89 45.81
C ALA A 421 7.15 -15.13 44.99
N THR A 422 6.20 -16.04 44.83
CA THR A 422 6.33 -17.18 43.92
C THR A 422 5.40 -16.94 42.74
N PHE A 423 5.99 -16.79 41.55
CA PHE A 423 5.23 -16.75 40.30
C PHE A 423 5.01 -18.17 39.80
N ARG A 424 3.75 -18.57 39.69
CA ARG A 424 3.35 -19.84 39.11
C ARG A 424 2.91 -19.62 37.68
N ILE A 425 3.67 -20.16 36.74
CA ILE A 425 3.41 -20.11 35.31
C ILE A 425 2.85 -21.47 34.91
N ASN A 426 1.66 -21.49 34.33
CA ASN A 426 1.02 -22.69 33.80
C ASN A 426 0.69 -22.44 32.32
N VAL A 427 1.32 -23.22 31.45
CA VAL A 427 1.14 -23.12 30.01
C VAL A 427 0.54 -24.43 29.51
N GLU A 428 -0.52 -24.31 28.72
CA GLU A 428 -1.08 -25.41 27.95
C GLU A 428 -0.89 -25.09 26.46
N ASN A 429 -0.12 -25.93 25.78
CA ASN A 429 0.27 -25.76 24.39
C ASN A 429 -0.47 -26.75 23.49
N GLY A 430 -1.37 -26.22 22.67
CA GLY A 430 -2.09 -26.95 21.65
C GLY A 430 -1.46 -26.88 20.25
N PHE A 431 -0.28 -26.26 20.10
CA PHE A 431 0.44 -26.21 18.82
C PHE A 431 1.38 -27.42 18.64
N PRO A 432 1.66 -27.82 17.39
CA PRO A 432 2.60 -28.90 17.05
C PRO A 432 4.07 -28.41 17.10
N ALA A 433 4.37 -27.55 18.07
CA ALA A 433 5.67 -26.92 18.22
C ALA A 433 5.97 -26.77 19.71
N GLU A 434 7.20 -27.06 20.09
CA GLU A 434 7.70 -26.66 21.40
C GLU A 434 8.06 -25.18 21.40
N ALA A 435 7.90 -24.54 22.56
CA ALA A 435 8.24 -23.16 22.78
C ALA A 435 9.13 -23.02 24.01
N TYR A 436 10.24 -22.30 23.84
CA TYR A 436 11.05 -21.77 24.93
C TYR A 436 10.55 -20.37 25.23
N VAL A 437 10.00 -20.14 26.41
CA VAL A 437 9.45 -18.83 26.78
C VAL A 437 10.32 -18.20 27.85
N GLN A 438 10.77 -16.97 27.60
CA GLN A 438 11.45 -16.14 28.58
C GLN A 438 10.83 -14.75 28.62
N VAL A 439 10.70 -14.20 29.82
CA VAL A 439 10.23 -12.83 30.02
C VAL A 439 11.35 -12.04 30.67
N TYR A 440 11.69 -10.88 30.11
CA TYR A 440 12.63 -9.94 30.67
C TYR A 440 11.88 -8.71 31.18
N PHE A 441 12.24 -8.26 32.38
CA PHE A 441 11.77 -6.99 32.93
C PHE A 441 12.75 -5.91 32.50
N ALA A 442 12.27 -4.84 31.88
CA ALA A 442 13.09 -3.74 31.40
C ALA A 442 12.57 -2.39 31.87
N ASP A 443 13.46 -1.41 32.03
CA ASP A 443 13.10 -0.03 32.35
C ASP A 443 12.47 0.71 31.16
N SER A 444 12.18 2.01 31.31
CA SER A 444 11.61 2.83 30.23
C SER A 444 12.54 3.03 29.03
N ASN A 445 13.83 2.76 29.18
CA ASN A 445 14.86 2.86 28.14
C ASN A 445 15.21 1.48 27.53
N TYR A 446 14.39 0.45 27.80
CA TYR A 446 14.60 -0.93 27.32
C TYR A 446 15.85 -1.61 27.90
N VAL A 447 16.40 -1.11 29.01
CA VAL A 447 17.49 -1.77 29.73
C VAL A 447 16.90 -2.88 30.59
N ILE A 448 17.36 -4.12 30.38
CA ILE A 448 16.91 -5.29 31.15
C ILE A 448 17.40 -5.16 32.61
N VAL A 449 16.46 -5.17 33.56
CA VAL A 449 16.72 -5.06 35.01
C VAL A 449 16.63 -6.40 35.75
N ASP A 450 15.80 -7.32 35.26
CA ASP A 450 15.72 -8.71 35.75
C ASP A 450 15.09 -9.60 34.67
N SER A 451 15.01 -10.90 34.91
CA SER A 451 14.31 -11.88 34.08
C SER A 451 13.33 -12.69 34.91
N LEU A 452 12.31 -13.26 34.28
CA LEU A 452 11.36 -14.14 34.97
C LEU A 452 12.05 -15.45 35.35
N LEU A 453 12.64 -16.11 34.37
CA LEU A 453 13.39 -17.34 34.57
C LEU A 453 14.89 -17.02 34.71
N THR A 454 15.51 -17.42 35.81
CA THR A 454 16.96 -17.30 36.00
C THR A 454 17.75 -18.21 35.06
N ASN A 455 17.14 -19.33 34.67
CA ASN A 455 17.61 -20.19 33.59
C ASN A 455 16.47 -20.50 32.61
N ALA A 456 16.44 -19.74 31.51
CA ALA A 456 15.41 -19.86 30.48
C ALA A 456 15.37 -21.25 29.81
N SER A 457 16.52 -21.94 29.69
CA SER A 457 16.60 -23.28 29.08
C SER A 457 15.83 -24.37 29.82
N GLN A 458 15.34 -24.08 31.04
CA GLN A 458 14.62 -25.03 31.89
C GLN A 458 13.09 -24.94 31.77
N PHE A 459 12.53 -23.96 31.05
CA PHE A 459 11.07 -23.88 30.83
C PHE A 459 10.74 -24.10 29.36
N VAL A 460 10.82 -25.36 28.96
CA VAL A 460 10.36 -25.81 27.64
C VAL A 460 8.91 -26.23 27.78
N VAL A 461 8.05 -25.62 26.98
CA VAL A 461 6.67 -26.07 26.81
C VAL A 461 6.65 -26.95 25.57
N ALA A 462 6.62 -28.27 25.79
CA ALA A 462 6.65 -29.23 24.71
C ALA A 462 5.44 -29.07 23.76
N SER A 463 5.60 -29.56 22.53
CA SER A 463 4.51 -29.69 21.56
C SER A 463 3.35 -30.51 22.12
N GLY A 464 2.14 -30.24 21.62
CA GLY A 464 1.01 -31.15 21.77
C GLY A 464 1.30 -32.53 21.15
N LEU A 465 0.61 -33.56 21.64
CA LEU A 465 0.71 -34.92 21.12
C LEU A 465 0.11 -34.98 19.71
N LEU A 466 0.88 -35.50 18.75
CA LEU A 466 0.48 -35.61 17.36
C LEU A 466 -0.14 -36.97 17.03
N ASP A 467 -1.07 -36.99 16.08
CA ASP A 467 -1.56 -38.20 15.41
C ASP A 467 -0.69 -38.62 14.21
N ALA A 468 -1.10 -39.65 13.48
CA ALA A 468 -0.40 -40.15 12.30
C ALA A 468 -0.38 -39.15 11.11
N ASN A 469 -1.18 -38.08 11.16
CA ASN A 469 -1.22 -37.02 10.16
C ASN A 469 -0.54 -35.72 10.66
N ASN A 470 0.25 -35.81 11.73
CA ASN A 470 0.92 -34.69 12.39
C ASN A 470 -0.04 -33.63 12.97
N ARG A 471 -1.29 -34.00 13.27
CA ARG A 471 -2.27 -33.12 13.90
C ARG A 471 -2.22 -33.28 15.41
N VAL A 472 -2.30 -32.17 16.15
CA VAL A 472 -2.37 -32.19 17.60
C VAL A 472 -3.73 -32.75 18.03
N ILE A 473 -3.71 -33.85 18.78
CA ILE A 473 -4.90 -34.49 19.35
C ILE A 473 -5.04 -34.25 20.85
N LEU A 474 -3.95 -33.85 21.52
CA LEU A 474 -3.96 -33.51 22.94
C LEU A 474 -2.92 -32.42 23.23
N PRO A 475 -3.28 -31.31 23.90
CA PRO A 475 -2.32 -30.29 24.27
C PRO A 475 -1.37 -30.80 25.35
N ASN A 476 -0.17 -30.24 25.39
CA ASN A 476 0.80 -30.49 26.45
C ASN A 476 0.66 -29.42 27.53
N ARG A 477 0.91 -29.78 28.80
CA ARG A 477 0.83 -28.84 29.93
C ARG A 477 2.17 -28.80 30.64
N GLN A 478 2.65 -27.59 30.88
CA GLN A 478 3.85 -27.36 31.67
C GLN A 478 3.57 -26.34 32.75
N MET A 479 4.03 -26.63 33.96
CA MET A 479 3.93 -25.72 35.10
C MET A 479 5.30 -25.47 35.70
N ARG A 480 5.58 -24.22 36.03
CA ARG A 480 6.82 -23.82 36.70
C ARG A 480 6.54 -22.76 37.75
N ASP A 481 7.16 -22.95 38.90
CA ASP A 481 7.18 -21.96 39.97
C ASP A 481 8.54 -21.26 39.96
N GLU A 482 8.54 -19.94 39.93
CA GLU A 482 9.73 -19.10 40.05
C GLU A 482 9.65 -18.25 41.30
N GLU A 483 10.63 -18.43 42.18
CA GLU A 483 10.73 -17.65 43.40
C GLU A 483 11.49 -16.34 43.15
N PHE A 484 10.87 -15.25 43.59
CA PHE A 484 11.44 -13.93 43.62
C PHE A 484 11.74 -13.56 45.06
N THR A 485 13.03 -13.45 45.38
CA THR A 485 13.50 -12.88 46.64
C THR A 485 13.21 -11.39 46.68
N LYS A 486 13.21 -10.80 47.89
CA LYS A 486 13.05 -9.36 48.08
C LYS A 486 13.93 -8.53 47.14
N THR A 487 15.21 -8.87 47.01
CA THR A 487 16.14 -8.17 46.10
C THR A 487 15.73 -8.25 44.62
N ARG A 488 15.18 -9.38 44.16
CA ARG A 488 14.66 -9.49 42.78
C ARG A 488 13.40 -8.64 42.58
N LEU A 489 12.51 -8.63 43.58
CA LEU A 489 11.32 -7.79 43.57
C LEU A 489 11.67 -6.30 43.51
N GLU A 490 12.63 -5.87 44.34
CA GLU A 490 13.15 -4.50 44.37
C GLU A 490 13.70 -4.04 43.00
N ARG A 491 14.36 -4.95 42.26
CA ARG A 491 14.83 -4.64 40.89
C ARG A 491 13.67 -4.41 39.93
N ILE A 492 12.64 -5.25 39.97
CA ILE A 492 11.53 -5.16 39.00
C ILE A 492 10.51 -4.06 39.32
N TYR A 493 10.53 -3.42 40.49
CA TYR A 493 9.73 -2.21 40.76
C TYR A 493 10.09 -1.04 39.84
N THR A 494 11.33 -1.01 39.35
CA THR A 494 11.80 -0.03 38.36
C THR A 494 11.46 -0.40 36.92
N ALA A 495 11.00 -1.63 36.67
CA ALA A 495 10.62 -2.07 35.34
C ALA A 495 9.38 -1.31 34.86
N ARG A 496 9.39 -0.95 33.58
CA ARG A 496 8.27 -0.30 32.88
C ARG A 496 7.81 -1.09 31.65
N LYS A 497 8.59 -2.10 31.26
CA LYS A 497 8.35 -2.94 30.08
C LYS A 497 8.59 -4.42 30.42
N LEU A 498 7.83 -5.30 29.78
CA LEU A 498 8.13 -6.73 29.68
C LEU A 498 8.51 -7.04 28.24
N ILE A 499 9.67 -7.66 28.05
CA ILE A 499 10.10 -8.19 26.76
C ILE A 499 9.90 -9.71 26.81
N ILE A 500 8.97 -10.21 26.02
CA ILE A 500 8.64 -11.63 25.93
C ILE A 500 9.40 -12.19 24.73
N LEU A 501 10.35 -13.08 24.99
CA LEU A 501 11.13 -13.77 23.97
C LEU A 501 10.67 -15.22 23.90
N SER A 502 10.30 -15.68 22.71
CA SER A 502 9.95 -17.06 22.43
C SER A 502 10.83 -17.64 21.33
N ILE A 503 11.37 -18.84 21.56
CA ILE A 503 12.02 -19.64 20.51
C ILE A 503 11.12 -20.83 20.22
N VAL A 504 10.75 -21.02 18.96
CA VAL A 504 9.80 -22.05 18.53
C VAL A 504 10.51 -23.08 17.66
N ASN A 505 10.31 -24.36 17.99
CA ASN A 505 10.68 -25.49 17.13
C ASN A 505 9.43 -26.32 16.87
N THR A 506 9.09 -26.57 15.61
CA THR A 506 8.05 -27.56 15.29
C THR A 506 8.53 -28.95 15.68
N GLN A 507 7.60 -29.84 16.01
CA GLN A 507 7.92 -31.22 16.37
C GLN A 507 8.83 -31.85 15.30
N ASN A 508 9.97 -32.41 15.74
CA ASN A 508 10.95 -33.08 14.88
C ASN A 508 11.47 -32.25 13.69
N ALA A 509 11.49 -30.91 13.82
CA ALA A 509 12.07 -30.04 12.80
C ALA A 509 13.55 -30.38 12.53
N PRO A 510 14.05 -30.25 11.29
CA PRO A 510 13.33 -29.88 10.06
C PRO A 510 12.73 -31.09 9.31
N ILE A 511 12.74 -32.28 9.92
CA ILE A 511 12.42 -33.56 9.25
C ILE A 511 10.91 -33.68 9.04
N GLU A 512 10.11 -33.38 10.06
CA GLU A 512 8.65 -33.45 9.97
C GLU A 512 8.02 -32.11 9.60
N GLN A 513 7.05 -32.19 8.71
CA GLN A 513 6.22 -31.08 8.28
C GLN A 513 4.90 -31.16 9.03
N VAL A 514 4.57 -30.13 9.79
CA VAL A 514 3.38 -30.10 10.66
C VAL A 514 2.38 -29.04 10.17
N PRO A 515 1.08 -29.36 10.10
CA PRO A 515 0.03 -28.38 9.80
C PRO A 515 -0.33 -27.54 11.03
N ILE A 516 -0.57 -26.25 10.84
CA ILE A 516 -1.11 -25.33 11.86
C ILE A 516 -2.57 -25.03 11.54
N TYR A 517 -3.46 -25.37 12.48
CA TYR A 517 -4.89 -25.13 12.35
C TYR A 517 -5.34 -23.94 13.19
N SER A 518 -6.42 -23.29 12.74
CA SER A 518 -7.01 -22.09 13.32
C SER A 518 -7.57 -22.30 14.72
N TYR A 519 -7.78 -23.55 15.14
CA TYR A 519 -8.25 -23.92 16.48
C TYR A 519 -7.14 -24.26 17.47
N TYR A 520 -5.86 -24.28 17.06
CA TYR A 520 -4.75 -24.45 18.00
C TYR A 520 -4.59 -23.21 18.88
N ARG A 521 -4.35 -23.44 20.17
CA ARG A 521 -4.26 -22.40 21.19
C ARG A 521 -3.04 -22.61 22.08
N LEU A 522 -2.44 -21.50 22.49
CA LEU A 522 -1.46 -21.44 23.57
C LEU A 522 -2.12 -20.74 24.75
N ASN A 523 -2.49 -21.49 25.77
CA ASN A 523 -3.14 -20.97 26.96
C ASN A 523 -2.07 -20.70 28.03
N ILE A 524 -1.96 -19.45 28.48
CA ILE A 524 -0.97 -19.03 29.48
C ILE A 524 -1.70 -18.49 30.70
N LYS A 525 -1.42 -19.08 31.86
CA LYS A 525 -1.93 -18.65 33.16
C LYS A 525 -0.77 -18.34 34.09
N ILE A 526 -0.71 -17.12 34.62
CA ILE A 526 0.29 -16.74 35.61
C ILE A 526 -0.43 -16.31 36.88
N GLY A 527 -0.08 -16.93 38.00
CA GLY A 527 -0.49 -16.51 39.34
C GLY A 527 0.71 -16.09 40.16
N VAL A 528 0.49 -15.26 41.16
CA VAL A 528 1.51 -14.91 42.16
C VAL A 528 1.02 -15.32 43.54
N ARG A 529 1.92 -15.91 44.33
CA ARG A 529 1.74 -16.12 45.76
C ARG A 529 2.74 -15.23 46.50
N ALA A 530 2.25 -14.20 47.19
CA ALA A 530 3.08 -13.25 47.90
C ALA A 530 3.07 -13.53 49.40
N PHE A 531 4.25 -13.53 50.01
CA PHE A 531 4.43 -13.60 51.46
C PHE A 531 4.79 -12.20 51.95
N LEU A 532 3.93 -11.65 52.78
CA LEU A 532 4.11 -10.33 53.37
C LEU A 532 4.64 -10.46 54.79
N ASN A 533 5.34 -9.44 55.28
CA ASN A 533 5.61 -9.22 56.69
C ASN A 533 5.11 -7.82 57.04
N VAL A 534 4.07 -7.76 57.86
CA VAL A 534 3.40 -6.53 58.27
C VAL A 534 3.68 -6.32 59.76
N GLU A 535 4.38 -5.24 60.10
CA GLU A 535 4.48 -4.77 61.48
C GLU A 535 3.14 -4.11 61.86
N LEU A 536 2.48 -4.62 62.90
CA LEU A 536 1.19 -4.11 63.41
C LEU A 536 1.36 -3.01 64.45
#